data_AF-A0A7Y7H9Y9-F1
#
_entry.id   AF-A0A7Y7H9Y9-F1
#
_cell.length_a   1.000
_cell.length_b   1.000
_cell.length_c   1.000
_cell.angle_alpha   90.00
_cell.angle_beta   90.00
_cell.angle_gamma   90.00
#
_symmetry.space_group_name_H-M   'P 1'
#
loop_
_entity.id
_entity.type
_entity.pdbx_description
1 polymer ?
#
loop_
_entity_poly.entity_id
_entity_poly.type
_entity_poly.pdbx_seq_one_letter_code
_entity_poly.pdbx_strand_id
1 'polypeptide(L)'
;MLFLLLVFTGQKLAAQTVTSDERPAFIKGTLRGPEYVKSGVFKYINPVISDSAIAMRDHFILKVGHKWYCTGTSLPVWSGPNPGVRLLVSDDLVHWKQHSWIIDARKLPADYPYNGRFWAPEIHYIKNKFWLTVSSGKVTIMDPKGMSNHSIWLFVTDRVTGPYKLVNGPLTPQYNNDATLFEDEYGQSYLYCSGNGLFQVRSFSGCIHYLVKSNETSL
;
A
#
# COMPACT_ATOMS: atom_id res chain seq x y z
N MET A 1 -16.73 20.72 1.06
CA MET A 1 -16.08 19.46 1.51
C MET A 1 -16.07 19.51 3.04
N LEU A 2 -16.94 18.71 3.66
CA LEU A 2 -17.18 18.75 5.10
C LEU A 2 -16.05 17.97 5.79
N PHE A 3 -15.20 18.66 6.55
CA PHE A 3 -14.25 17.99 7.44
C PHE A 3 -15.04 17.44 8.64
N LEU A 4 -15.10 16.12 8.77
CA LEU A 4 -15.53 15.49 10.01
C LEU A 4 -14.35 15.52 10.99
N LEU A 5 -14.30 16.56 11.82
CA LEU A 5 -13.39 16.64 12.95
C LEU A 5 -14.00 15.84 14.11
N LEU A 6 -13.54 14.61 14.33
CA LEU A 6 -13.86 13.86 15.55
C LEU A 6 -13.06 14.48 16.72
N VAL A 7 -13.72 15.36 17.48
CA VAL A 7 -13.17 15.89 18.73
C VAL A 7 -13.52 14.92 19.85
N PHE A 8 -12.55 14.11 20.28
CA PHE A 8 -12.65 13.36 21.53
C PHE A 8 -12.17 14.26 22.68
N THR A 9 -13.07 14.97 23.34
CA THR A 9 -12.75 15.65 24.59
C THR A 9 -12.94 14.70 25.77
N GLY A 10 -11.86 14.41 26.51
CA GLY A 10 -11.96 14.02 27.91
C GLY A 10 -11.44 12.64 28.32
N GLN A 11 -10.90 11.81 27.43
CA GLN A 11 -10.23 10.58 27.84
C GLN A 11 -8.71 10.75 27.81
N LYS A 12 -8.07 10.55 28.96
CA LYS A 12 -6.63 10.36 29.06
C LYS A 12 -6.28 9.16 28.17
N LEU A 13 -5.56 9.40 27.08
CA LEU A 13 -4.99 8.33 26.26
C LEU A 13 -3.95 7.61 27.13
N ALA A 14 -4.35 6.48 27.72
CA ALA A 14 -3.38 5.50 28.18
C ALA A 14 -2.75 4.90 26.92
N ALA A 15 -1.42 4.91 26.83
CA ALA A 15 -0.72 4.15 25.81
C ALA A 15 -1.22 2.70 25.88
N GLN A 16 -1.66 2.16 24.75
CA GLN A 16 -2.08 0.76 24.66
C GLN A 16 -0.88 -0.10 25.08
N THR A 17 -1.00 -0.77 26.22
CA THR A 17 -0.04 -1.78 26.64
C THR A 17 -0.28 -2.99 25.77
N VAL A 18 0.53 -3.15 24.71
CA VAL A 18 0.52 -4.34 23.87
C VAL A 18 1.02 -5.50 24.74
N THR A 19 0.09 -6.31 25.22
CA THR A 19 0.41 -7.57 25.90
C THR A 19 0.86 -8.60 24.87
N SER A 20 1.68 -9.56 25.28
CA SER A 20 2.42 -10.51 24.41
C SER A 20 1.55 -11.44 23.53
N ASP A 21 0.24 -11.25 23.54
CA ASP A 21 -0.81 -12.01 22.86
C ASP A 21 -1.44 -11.28 21.66
N GLU A 22 -1.23 -9.97 21.47
CA GLU A 22 -1.58 -9.28 20.21
C GLU A 22 -0.51 -9.53 19.14
N ARG A 23 -0.48 -10.76 18.61
CA ARG A 23 0.38 -11.14 17.48
C ARG A 23 -0.28 -10.68 16.16
N PRO A 24 0.37 -9.89 15.30
CA PRO A 24 -0.04 -9.79 13.91
C PRO A 24 0.03 -11.20 13.28
N ALA A 25 -1.12 -11.68 12.84
CA ALA A 25 -1.35 -12.73 11.84
C ALA A 25 -0.18 -13.68 11.47
N PHE A 26 -0.26 -14.88 12.06
CA PHE A 26 0.08 -16.22 11.52
C PHE A 26 1.53 -16.62 11.19
N ILE A 27 2.17 -17.34 12.14
CA ILE A 27 2.86 -18.62 11.89
C ILE A 27 2.50 -19.57 13.05
N LYS A 28 1.86 -20.72 12.77
CA LYS A 28 1.70 -21.81 13.74
C LYS A 28 3.03 -22.57 13.82
N GLY A 29 3.81 -22.33 14.88
CA GLY A 29 5.01 -23.09 15.20
C GLY A 29 5.01 -23.48 16.68
N THR A 30 5.08 -24.78 16.96
CA THR A 30 5.07 -25.35 18.30
C THR A 30 6.51 -25.52 18.79
N LEU A 31 7.06 -24.62 19.62
CA LEU A 31 8.22 -24.93 20.47
C LEU A 31 8.18 -24.11 21.77
N ARG A 32 8.35 -24.83 22.90
CA ARG A 32 8.57 -24.26 24.25
C ARG A 32 10.06 -24.09 24.51
N GLY A 33 10.40 -23.00 25.19
CA GLY A 33 11.62 -22.77 25.96
C GLY A 33 11.61 -21.32 26.50
N PRO A 34 11.95 -21.06 27.77
CA PRO A 34 12.02 -19.69 28.26
C PRO A 34 13.40 -19.13 27.91
N GLU A 35 13.47 -18.20 26.96
CA GLU A 35 14.72 -17.50 26.63
C GLU A 35 14.55 -15.98 26.76
N TYR A 36 15.39 -15.42 27.62
CA TYR A 36 15.78 -14.01 27.76
C TYR A 36 14.99 -12.99 26.91
N VAL A 37 14.00 -12.34 27.54
CA VAL A 37 13.38 -11.14 26.98
C VAL A 37 14.34 -9.97 27.15
N LYS A 38 15.22 -9.77 26.17
CA LYS A 38 15.89 -8.47 25.95
C LYS A 38 14.77 -7.44 25.93
N SER A 39 14.79 -6.44 26.81
CA SER A 39 13.71 -5.45 26.86
C SER A 39 13.59 -4.79 25.48
N GLY A 40 12.53 -5.16 24.74
CA GLY A 40 12.32 -4.79 23.34
C GLY A 40 11.81 -3.36 23.22
N VAL A 41 12.51 -2.41 23.84
CA VAL A 41 12.11 -1.00 23.84
C VAL A 41 12.46 -0.42 22.47
N PHE A 42 11.44 -0.27 21.63
CA PHE A 42 11.54 0.47 20.38
C PHE A 42 11.58 1.98 20.68
N LYS A 43 12.64 2.67 20.24
CA LYS A 43 12.82 4.12 20.41
C LYS A 43 12.96 4.79 19.06
N TYR A 44 12.29 5.92 18.90
CA TYR A 44 12.31 6.72 17.67
C TYR A 44 12.09 8.19 18.02
N ILE A 45 12.39 9.08 17.07
CA ILE A 45 12.09 10.51 17.14
C ILE A 45 11.31 10.87 15.88
N ASN A 46 10.23 11.62 16.04
CA ASN A 46 9.44 12.11 14.91
C ASN A 46 9.98 13.46 14.38
N PRO A 47 9.86 13.72 13.06
CA PRO A 47 9.44 12.74 12.05
C PRO A 47 10.54 11.70 11.80
N VAL A 48 10.15 10.44 11.62
CA VAL A 48 11.09 9.34 11.32
C VAL A 48 11.87 9.60 10.03
N ILE A 49 11.22 10.18 9.01
CA ILE A 49 11.85 10.62 7.77
C ILE A 49 11.76 12.15 7.70
N SER A 50 12.91 12.82 7.85
CA SER A 50 13.05 14.26 7.64
C SER A 50 13.75 14.62 6.32
N ASP A 51 14.38 13.63 5.66
CA ASP A 51 15.03 13.80 4.36
C ASP A 51 13.98 13.96 3.24
N SER A 52 13.91 15.17 2.69
CA SER A 52 12.98 15.52 1.61
C SER A 52 13.27 14.77 0.31
N ALA A 53 14.47 14.22 0.13
CA ALA A 53 14.81 13.42 -1.06
C ALA A 53 14.04 12.10 -1.10
N ILE A 54 13.66 11.54 0.06
CA ILE A 54 12.92 10.29 0.21
C ILE A 54 11.55 10.45 0.88
N ALA A 55 11.15 11.68 1.20
CA ALA A 55 9.84 11.97 1.76
C ALA A 55 8.69 11.57 0.82
N MET A 56 7.64 11.00 1.41
CA MET A 56 6.43 10.56 0.73
C MET A 56 5.19 10.93 1.55
N ARG A 57 4.02 10.72 0.95
CA ARG A 57 2.71 10.68 1.64
C ARG A 57 2.08 9.31 1.43
N ASP A 58 1.01 8.99 2.17
CA ASP A 58 0.22 7.78 1.96
C ASP A 58 1.08 6.51 2.13
N HIS A 59 1.83 6.45 3.25
CA HIS A 59 2.80 5.39 3.50
C HIS A 59 2.11 4.05 3.75
N PHE A 60 2.57 3.02 3.05
CA PHE A 60 2.25 1.63 3.33
C PHE A 60 3.54 0.89 3.70
N ILE A 61 3.52 0.11 4.79
CA ILE A 61 4.69 -0.62 5.29
C ILE A 61 4.38 -2.11 5.36
N LEU A 62 5.28 -2.94 4.83
CA LEU A 62 5.25 -4.40 5.01
C LEU A 62 6.60 -4.93 5.47
N LYS A 63 6.56 -6.04 6.23
CA LYS A 63 7.76 -6.79 6.62
C LYS A 63 7.98 -7.97 5.68
N VAL A 64 9.20 -8.15 5.19
CA VAL A 64 9.60 -9.32 4.39
C VAL A 64 10.93 -9.84 4.92
N GLY A 65 10.89 -11.03 5.54
CA GLY A 65 12.02 -11.58 6.28
C GLY A 65 12.42 -10.67 7.45
N HIS A 66 13.68 -10.25 7.47
CA HIS A 66 14.22 -9.36 8.51
C HIS A 66 14.12 -7.87 8.16
N LYS A 67 13.58 -7.51 7.00
CA LYS A 67 13.53 -6.14 6.50
C LYS A 67 12.11 -5.60 6.44
N TRP A 68 12.01 -4.28 6.52
CA TRP A 68 10.81 -3.51 6.31
C TRP A 68 10.90 -2.79 4.97
N TYR A 69 9.79 -2.75 4.26
CA TYR A 69 9.66 -2.08 2.97
C TYR A 69 8.52 -1.08 3.05
N CYS A 70 8.68 0.06 2.38
CA CYS A 70 7.66 1.09 2.38
C CYS A 70 7.45 1.67 0.99
N THR A 71 6.19 1.84 0.61
CA THR A 71 5.75 2.60 -0.56
C THR A 71 4.95 3.81 -0.12
N GLY A 72 4.83 4.79 -1.00
CA GLY A 72 4.00 5.97 -0.79
C GLY A 72 3.98 6.86 -2.02
N THR A 73 3.11 7.86 -1.99
CA THR A 73 3.03 8.92 -3.00
C THR A 73 4.31 9.76 -2.96
N SER A 74 5.12 9.68 -4.01
CA SER A 74 6.35 10.46 -4.12
C SER A 74 6.09 11.95 -4.38
N LEU A 75 6.95 12.82 -3.82
CA LEU A 75 6.99 14.23 -4.16
C LEU A 75 7.46 14.44 -5.62
N PRO A 76 6.97 15.49 -6.31
CA PRO A 76 5.89 16.41 -5.94
C PRO A 76 4.49 15.82 -6.15
N VAL A 77 3.61 16.03 -5.16
CA VAL A 77 2.31 15.34 -5.11
C VAL A 77 1.25 15.94 -6.05
N TRP A 78 1.12 17.26 -6.10
CA TRP A 78 -0.04 17.93 -6.69
C TRP A 78 0.16 18.49 -8.08
N SER A 79 1.36 18.97 -8.37
CA SER A 79 1.76 19.59 -9.64
C SER A 79 3.23 19.28 -9.95
N GLY A 80 3.65 19.50 -11.19
CA GLY A 80 4.99 19.16 -11.65
C GLY A 80 5.19 17.66 -11.93
N PRO A 81 6.41 17.26 -12.36
CA PRO A 81 6.72 15.90 -12.79
C PRO A 81 6.67 14.93 -11.61
N ASN A 82 5.85 13.88 -11.69
CA ASN A 82 5.84 12.80 -10.70
C ASN A 82 6.90 11.74 -11.11
N PRO A 83 7.82 11.35 -10.21
CA PRO A 83 8.92 10.45 -10.56
C PRO A 83 8.50 8.97 -10.63
N GLY A 84 7.31 8.61 -10.17
CA GLY A 84 6.83 7.23 -10.08
C GLY A 84 6.66 6.75 -8.64
N VAL A 85 6.72 5.43 -8.47
CA VAL A 85 6.61 4.77 -7.16
C VAL A 85 7.99 4.29 -6.74
N ARG A 86 8.51 4.86 -5.64
CA ARG A 86 9.73 4.37 -5.00
C ARG A 86 9.41 3.30 -3.98
N LEU A 87 10.39 2.45 -3.72
CA LEU A 87 10.42 1.51 -2.62
C LEU A 87 11.50 1.97 -1.63
N LEU A 88 11.12 2.23 -0.39
CA LEU A 88 12.05 2.40 0.71
C LEU A 88 12.29 1.07 1.41
N VAL A 89 13.45 0.94 2.05
CA VAL A 89 13.82 -0.23 2.86
C VAL A 89 14.42 0.22 4.18
N SER A 90 14.13 -0.51 5.25
CA SER A 90 14.69 -0.31 6.58
C SER A 90 14.93 -1.65 7.27
N ASP A 91 15.94 -1.71 8.12
CA ASP A 91 16.20 -2.85 9.01
C ASP A 91 15.48 -2.69 10.37
N ASP A 92 15.05 -1.48 10.71
CA ASP A 92 14.64 -1.12 12.07
C ASP A 92 13.44 -0.16 12.17
N LEU A 93 12.72 0.12 11.07
CA LEU A 93 11.62 1.10 10.98
C LEU A 93 12.00 2.56 11.25
N VAL A 94 13.25 2.86 11.58
CA VAL A 94 13.73 4.21 11.91
C VAL A 94 14.60 4.76 10.79
N HIS A 95 15.59 3.97 10.34
CA HIS A 95 16.50 4.37 9.29
C HIS A 95 16.01 3.84 7.95
N TRP A 96 15.49 4.74 7.12
CA TRP A 96 14.99 4.43 5.79
C TRP A 96 15.93 4.91 4.71
N LYS A 97 16.07 4.11 3.65
CA LYS A 97 16.76 4.51 2.42
C LYS A 97 15.94 4.09 1.22
N GLN A 98 16.08 4.81 0.12
CA GLN A 98 15.52 4.37 -1.14
C GLN A 98 16.24 3.10 -1.62
N HIS A 99 15.45 2.06 -1.90
CA HIS A 99 15.91 0.82 -2.52
C HIS A 99 15.88 0.95 -4.05
N SER A 100 14.72 1.28 -4.62
CA SER A 100 14.52 1.34 -6.07
C SER A 100 13.31 2.20 -6.45
N TRP A 101 13.20 2.51 -7.74
CA TRP A 101 11.92 2.88 -8.37
C TRP A 101 11.25 1.60 -8.85
N ILE A 102 10.16 1.18 -8.20
CA ILE A 102 9.37 0.01 -8.64
C ILE A 102 8.43 0.37 -9.80
N ILE A 103 8.05 1.65 -9.90
CA ILE A 103 7.60 2.27 -11.14
C ILE A 103 8.47 3.50 -11.36
N ASP A 104 9.16 3.57 -12.50
CA ASP A 104 9.98 4.73 -12.90
C ASP A 104 9.25 5.46 -14.03
N ALA A 105 8.65 6.61 -13.72
CA ALA A 105 7.82 7.35 -14.67
C ALA A 105 8.60 7.80 -15.91
N ARG A 106 9.93 7.98 -15.79
CA ARG A 106 10.81 8.36 -16.90
C ARG A 106 10.97 7.25 -17.95
N LYS A 107 10.65 6.01 -17.57
CA LYS A 107 10.73 4.83 -18.44
C LYS A 107 9.37 4.42 -19.01
N LEU A 108 8.28 5.07 -18.59
CA LEU A 108 6.95 4.79 -19.11
C LEU A 108 6.73 5.51 -20.45
N PRO A 109 6.09 4.86 -21.42
CA PRO A 109 5.60 5.55 -22.62
C PRO A 109 4.69 6.73 -22.25
N ALA A 110 4.76 7.81 -23.01
CA ALA A 110 3.98 9.02 -22.74
C ALA A 110 2.46 8.80 -22.84
N ASP A 111 2.04 7.77 -23.57
CA ASP A 111 0.65 7.41 -23.80
C ASP A 111 0.10 6.34 -22.85
N TYR A 112 0.92 5.83 -21.91
CA TYR A 112 0.49 4.80 -20.98
C TYR A 112 -0.68 5.29 -20.10
N PRO A 113 -1.74 4.48 -19.91
CA PRO A 113 -3.00 4.96 -19.34
C PRO A 113 -2.91 5.35 -17.85
N TYR A 114 -1.88 4.88 -17.13
CA TYR A 114 -1.58 5.26 -15.75
C TYR A 114 -0.38 6.20 -15.59
N ASN A 115 0.20 6.69 -16.69
CA ASN A 115 1.35 7.60 -16.65
C ASN A 115 0.90 9.00 -16.25
N GLY A 116 0.76 9.22 -14.95
CA GLY A 116 0.38 10.49 -14.39
C GLY A 116 0.87 10.66 -12.97
N ARG A 117 -0.04 10.60 -12.00
CA ARG A 117 0.30 10.75 -10.57
C ARG A 117 0.01 9.43 -9.86
N PHE A 118 1.04 8.86 -9.26
CA PHE A 118 0.97 7.55 -8.60
C PHE A 118 0.60 7.74 -7.13
N TRP A 119 -0.70 7.72 -6.83
CA TRP A 119 -1.24 7.97 -5.50
C TRP A 119 -1.44 6.68 -4.70
N ALA A 120 -1.20 6.79 -3.38
CA ALA A 120 -1.43 5.78 -2.36
C ALA A 120 -1.05 4.34 -2.79
N PRO A 121 0.20 4.09 -3.20
CA PRO A 121 0.61 2.76 -3.59
C PRO A 121 0.81 1.84 -2.38
N GLU A 122 0.26 0.63 -2.43
CA GLU A 122 0.40 -0.38 -1.38
C GLU A 122 0.93 -1.70 -1.94
N ILE A 123 1.79 -2.41 -1.19
CA ILE A 123 2.29 -3.73 -1.56
C ILE A 123 1.76 -4.78 -0.59
N HIS A 124 0.99 -5.73 -1.10
CA HIS A 124 0.41 -6.82 -0.31
C HIS A 124 1.02 -8.17 -0.70
N TYR A 125 1.32 -9.01 0.29
CA TYR A 125 1.74 -10.40 0.05
C TYR A 125 0.53 -11.32 0.19
N ILE A 126 0.00 -11.80 -0.93
CA ILE A 126 -1.23 -12.60 -1.00
C ILE A 126 -1.00 -13.73 -2.00
N LYS A 127 -1.40 -14.97 -1.64
CA LYS A 127 -1.29 -16.16 -2.50
C LYS A 127 0.11 -16.35 -3.08
N ASN A 128 1.13 -16.23 -2.23
CA ASN A 128 2.55 -16.39 -2.57
C ASN A 128 3.11 -15.41 -3.62
N LYS A 129 2.46 -14.25 -3.79
CA LYS A 129 2.89 -13.19 -4.70
C LYS A 129 2.81 -11.83 -4.02
N PHE A 130 3.57 -10.88 -4.54
CA PHE A 130 3.47 -9.49 -4.15
C PHE A 130 2.60 -8.73 -5.16
N TRP A 131 1.59 -8.05 -4.64
CA TRP A 131 0.61 -7.27 -5.39
C TRP A 131 0.79 -5.80 -5.07
N LEU A 132 1.06 -4.98 -6.07
CA LEU A 132 1.13 -3.53 -5.94
C LEU A 132 -0.18 -2.93 -6.45
N THR A 133 -0.89 -2.21 -5.58
CA THR A 133 -1.98 -1.31 -5.98
C THR A 133 -1.42 0.08 -6.22
N VAL A 134 -1.93 0.80 -7.22
CA VAL A 134 -1.65 2.23 -7.42
C VAL A 134 -2.88 2.93 -7.95
N SER A 135 -3.25 4.07 -7.36
CA SER A 135 -4.29 4.93 -7.93
C SER A 135 -3.65 5.95 -8.88
N SER A 136 -4.04 5.93 -10.16
CA SER A 136 -3.47 6.83 -11.17
C SER A 136 -4.37 6.96 -12.38
N GLY A 137 -4.21 8.07 -13.10
CA GLY A 137 -4.69 8.28 -14.46
C GLY A 137 -3.66 9.02 -15.30
N LYS A 138 -3.93 9.19 -16.58
CA LYS A 138 -3.04 9.83 -17.55
C LYS A 138 -3.10 11.34 -17.39
N VAL A 139 -1.94 11.96 -17.17
CA VAL A 139 -1.85 13.42 -17.12
C VAL A 139 -1.81 14.00 -18.54
N THR A 140 -2.60 15.06 -18.76
CA THR A 140 -2.58 15.86 -19.99
C THR A 140 -2.51 17.35 -19.66
N ILE A 141 -2.32 18.22 -20.66
CA ILE A 141 -2.38 19.68 -20.46
C ILE A 141 -3.73 20.12 -19.88
N MET A 142 -4.82 19.50 -20.35
CA MET A 142 -6.19 19.82 -19.90
C MET A 142 -6.58 19.07 -18.61
N ASP A 143 -5.86 18.01 -18.26
CA ASP A 143 -6.08 17.20 -17.06
C ASP A 143 -4.75 16.94 -16.33
N PRO A 144 -4.20 17.95 -15.63
CA PRO A 144 -2.86 17.89 -15.02
C PRO A 144 -2.76 16.92 -13.84
N LYS A 145 -3.89 16.36 -13.39
CA LYS A 145 -3.99 15.37 -12.32
C LYS A 145 -4.35 13.97 -12.85
N GLY A 146 -4.78 13.86 -14.11
CA GLY A 146 -5.22 12.60 -14.71
C GLY A 146 -6.54 12.09 -14.13
N MET A 147 -7.44 12.99 -13.74
CA MET A 147 -8.71 12.65 -13.09
C MET A 147 -9.69 11.94 -14.02
N SER A 148 -9.66 12.24 -15.32
CA SER A 148 -10.62 11.76 -16.31
C SER A 148 -10.61 10.25 -16.51
N ASN A 149 -9.45 9.61 -16.34
CA ASN A 149 -9.28 8.16 -16.40
C ASN A 149 -8.60 7.59 -15.14
N HIS A 150 -8.70 8.31 -14.01
CA HIS A 150 -8.13 7.89 -12.75
C HIS A 150 -8.81 6.61 -12.26
N SER A 151 -8.02 5.60 -11.92
CA SER A 151 -8.50 4.29 -11.50
C SER A 151 -7.44 3.56 -10.68
N ILE A 152 -7.80 2.40 -10.14
CA ILE A 152 -6.85 1.51 -9.47
C ILE A 152 -6.14 0.64 -10.50
N TRP A 153 -4.83 0.54 -10.41
CA TRP A 153 -3.97 -0.31 -11.23
C TRP A 153 -3.35 -1.40 -10.36
N LEU A 154 -3.25 -2.61 -10.91
CA LEU A 154 -2.75 -3.77 -10.19
C LEU A 154 -1.54 -4.36 -10.90
N PHE A 155 -0.46 -4.54 -10.13
CA PHE A 155 0.76 -5.16 -10.61
C PHE A 155 1.12 -6.35 -9.74
N VAL A 156 1.84 -7.31 -10.32
CA VAL A 156 2.23 -8.56 -9.66
C VAL A 156 3.71 -8.84 -9.85
N THR A 157 4.33 -9.47 -8.85
CA THR A 157 5.70 -9.97 -8.90
C THR A 157 5.92 -11.09 -7.88
N ASP A 158 7.02 -11.82 -8.03
CA ASP A 158 7.42 -12.89 -7.09
C ASP A 158 8.36 -12.36 -5.98
N ARG A 159 8.81 -11.10 -6.05
CA ARG A 159 9.73 -10.49 -5.08
C ARG A 159 9.28 -9.08 -4.71
N VAL A 160 9.30 -8.72 -3.42
CA VAL A 160 8.92 -7.37 -2.95
C VAL A 160 9.67 -6.23 -3.65
N THR A 161 10.88 -6.50 -4.17
CA THR A 161 11.71 -5.54 -4.90
C THR A 161 11.39 -5.44 -6.40
N GLY A 162 10.41 -6.20 -6.88
CA GLY A 162 10.03 -6.27 -8.29
C GLY A 162 10.96 -7.17 -9.13
N PRO A 163 10.91 -7.01 -10.47
CA PRO A 163 10.09 -6.07 -11.21
C PRO A 163 8.59 -6.40 -11.13
N TYR A 164 7.76 -5.37 -11.06
CA TYR A 164 6.30 -5.49 -11.05
C TYR A 164 5.75 -5.48 -12.47
N LYS A 165 4.92 -6.47 -12.80
CA LYS A 165 4.24 -6.58 -14.10
C LYS A 165 2.79 -6.16 -13.95
N LEU A 166 2.31 -5.32 -14.87
CA LEU A 166 0.89 -5.00 -14.93
C LEU A 166 0.09 -6.28 -15.20
N VAL A 167 -0.99 -6.50 -14.44
CA VAL A 167 -1.82 -7.70 -14.56
C VAL A 167 -2.78 -7.57 -15.75
N ASN A 168 -3.55 -6.48 -15.78
CA ASN A 168 -4.48 -6.09 -16.85
C ASN A 168 -4.82 -4.59 -16.74
N GLY A 169 -5.86 -4.13 -17.44
CA GLY A 169 -6.33 -2.73 -17.44
C GLY A 169 -6.71 -2.21 -16.04
N PRO A 170 -7.35 -1.03 -15.94
CA PRO A 170 -7.73 -0.52 -14.63
C PRO A 170 -8.60 -1.56 -13.93
N LEU A 171 -8.25 -1.86 -12.69
CA LEU A 171 -8.89 -2.87 -11.86
C LEU A 171 -10.33 -2.47 -11.52
N THR A 172 -10.61 -1.16 -11.49
CA THR A 172 -11.94 -0.58 -11.25
C THR A 172 -12.50 0.05 -12.54
N PRO A 173 -13.81 -0.10 -12.83
CA PRO A 173 -14.43 0.44 -14.05
C PRO A 173 -14.75 1.96 -13.96
N GLN A 174 -14.51 2.56 -12.80
CA GLN A 174 -14.87 3.92 -12.45
C GLN A 174 -13.78 4.55 -11.58
N TYR A 175 -13.94 5.84 -11.29
CA TYR A 175 -13.09 6.54 -10.35
C TYR A 175 -13.10 5.86 -8.98
N ASN A 176 -11.93 5.37 -8.58
CA ASN A 176 -11.65 4.87 -7.24
C ASN A 176 -10.22 5.30 -6.87
N ASN A 177 -9.97 5.44 -5.57
CA ASN A 177 -8.69 5.89 -5.04
C ASN A 177 -8.34 5.11 -3.77
N ASP A 178 -7.08 5.17 -3.33
CA ASP A 178 -6.63 4.65 -2.03
C ASP A 178 -7.03 3.18 -1.82
N ALA A 179 -6.48 2.33 -2.68
CA ALA A 179 -6.81 0.91 -2.73
C ALA A 179 -5.95 0.07 -1.80
N THR A 180 -6.61 -0.74 -0.97
CA THR A 180 -5.96 -1.74 -0.11
C THR A 180 -6.49 -3.14 -0.40
N LEU A 181 -5.59 -4.13 -0.41
CA LEU A 181 -5.94 -5.54 -0.55
C LEU A 181 -5.93 -6.22 0.82
N PHE A 182 -6.79 -7.21 0.98
CA PHE A 182 -6.84 -8.02 2.19
C PHE A 182 -7.17 -9.46 1.80
N GLU A 183 -6.64 -10.44 2.52
CA GLU A 183 -7.04 -11.85 2.43
C GLU A 183 -7.56 -12.30 3.79
N ASP A 184 -8.77 -12.83 3.82
CA ASP A 184 -9.37 -13.35 5.04
C ASP A 184 -8.80 -14.73 5.42
N GLU A 185 -9.20 -15.21 6.60
CA GLU A 185 -8.77 -16.51 7.12
C GLU A 185 -9.23 -17.72 6.29
N TYR A 186 -10.18 -17.53 5.37
CA TYR A 186 -10.71 -18.55 4.46
C TYR A 186 -10.02 -18.50 3.08
N GLY A 187 -9.04 -17.62 2.88
CA GLY A 187 -8.30 -17.46 1.62
C GLY A 187 -9.05 -16.66 0.56
N GLN A 188 -10.14 -15.98 0.93
CA GLN A 188 -10.83 -15.06 0.06
C GLN A 188 -10.16 -13.69 0.15
N SER A 189 -9.83 -13.13 -1.02
CA SER A 189 -9.19 -11.82 -1.11
C SER A 189 -10.23 -10.73 -1.44
N TYR A 190 -10.00 -9.52 -0.94
CA TYR A 190 -10.87 -8.36 -1.09
C TYR A 190 -10.04 -7.14 -1.50
N LEU A 191 -10.66 -6.24 -2.24
CA LEU A 191 -10.16 -4.90 -2.49
C LEU A 191 -11.13 -3.91 -1.84
N TYR A 192 -10.60 -3.06 -0.97
CA TYR A 192 -11.30 -1.88 -0.49
C TYR A 192 -10.67 -0.64 -1.12
N CYS A 193 -11.50 0.33 -1.54
CA CYS A 193 -11.04 1.60 -2.07
C CYS A 193 -12.08 2.71 -1.84
N SER A 194 -11.61 3.96 -1.76
CA SER A 194 -12.50 5.12 -1.67
C SER A 194 -13.28 5.32 -2.97
N GLY A 195 -14.44 5.98 -2.86
CA GLY A 195 -15.40 6.10 -3.97
C GLY A 195 -16.40 4.94 -4.04
N ASN A 196 -16.97 4.55 -2.89
CA ASN A 196 -17.97 3.48 -2.74
C ASN A 196 -17.48 2.09 -3.20
N GLY A 197 -16.22 1.76 -2.91
CA GLY A 197 -15.56 0.55 -3.36
C GLY A 197 -15.32 -0.48 -2.25
N LEU A 198 -16.14 -1.53 -2.22
CA LEU A 198 -15.77 -2.82 -1.62
C LEU A 198 -16.00 -3.90 -2.68
N PHE A 199 -14.96 -4.67 -2.96
CA PHE A 199 -14.95 -5.66 -4.02
C PHE A 199 -14.38 -6.98 -3.51
N GLN A 200 -15.06 -8.08 -3.82
CA GLN A 200 -14.49 -9.41 -3.72
C GLN A 200 -13.54 -9.62 -4.91
N VAL A 201 -12.34 -10.10 -4.62
CA VAL A 201 -11.34 -10.38 -5.64
C VAL A 201 -11.53 -11.81 -6.13
N ARG A 202 -11.72 -11.98 -7.45
CA ARG A 202 -11.73 -13.29 -8.09
C ARG A 202 -10.31 -13.61 -8.55
N SER A 203 -9.74 -14.67 -7.97
CA SER A 203 -8.45 -15.20 -8.38
C SER A 203 -8.62 -16.48 -9.21
N PHE A 204 -7.83 -16.63 -10.27
CA PHE A 204 -7.71 -17.87 -11.05
C PHE A 204 -6.22 -18.26 -11.09
N SER A 205 -5.90 -19.53 -10.81
CA SER A 205 -4.52 -20.03 -10.76
C SER A 205 -3.56 -19.20 -9.88
N GLY A 206 -4.05 -18.66 -8.76
CA GLY A 206 -3.26 -17.84 -7.84
C GLY A 206 -3.00 -16.40 -8.30
N CYS A 207 -3.53 -16.00 -9.46
CA CYS A 207 -3.48 -14.63 -9.94
C CYS A 207 -4.83 -13.93 -9.74
N ILE A 208 -4.80 -12.66 -9.33
CA ILE A 208 -5.98 -11.79 -9.34
C ILE A 208 -6.28 -11.41 -10.79
N HIS A 209 -7.51 -11.59 -11.27
CA HIS A 209 -7.88 -11.25 -12.66
C HIS A 209 -8.93 -10.15 -12.75
N TYR A 210 -9.94 -10.16 -11.88
CA TYR A 210 -11.01 -9.17 -11.93
C TYR A 210 -11.71 -9.04 -10.56
N LEU A 211 -12.45 -7.95 -10.41
CA LEU A 211 -13.23 -7.64 -9.23
C LEU A 211 -14.71 -7.97 -9.43
N VAL A 212 -15.37 -8.41 -8.37
CA VAL A 212 -16.83 -8.48 -8.28
C VAL A 212 -17.26 -7.58 -7.13
N LYS A 213 -18.13 -6.60 -7.38
CA LYS A 213 -18.63 -5.72 -6.32
C LYS A 213 -19.36 -6.58 -5.28
N SER A 214 -19.00 -6.43 -4.00
CA SER A 214 -19.69 -7.15 -2.93
C SER A 214 -21.12 -6.61 -2.82
N ASN A 215 -22.11 -7.48 -2.88
CA ASN A 215 -23.48 -7.11 -2.55
C ASN A 215 -23.58 -6.99 -1.01
N GLU A 216 -24.22 -5.93 -0.51
CA GLU A 216 -24.38 -5.65 0.93
C GLU A 216 -25.18 -6.72 1.70
N THR A 217 -25.67 -7.77 1.04
CA THR A 217 -26.57 -8.79 1.60
C THR A 217 -25.89 -10.08 2.07
N SER A 218 -24.56 -10.16 2.11
CA SER A 218 -23.85 -11.38 2.54
C SER A 218 -22.60 -11.14 3.38
N LEU A 219 -22.71 -10.31 4.41
CA LEU A 219 -21.82 -10.34 5.58
C LEU A 219 -22.60 -10.83 6.79
#